data_AF-A0A174C261-F1
#
_entry.id   AF-A0A174C261-F1
#
_cell.length_a   1.000
_cell.length_b   1.000
_cell.length_c   1.000
_cell.angle_alpha   90.00
_cell.angle_beta   90.00
_cell.angle_gamma   90.00
#
_symmetry.space_group_name_H-M   'P 1'
#
loop_
_entity.id
_entity.type
_entity.pdbx_description
1 polymer ?
#
loop_
_entity_poly.entity_id
_entity_poly.type
_entity_poly.pdbx_seq_one_letter_code
_entity_poly.pdbx_strand_id
1 'polypeptide(L)'
;MRDDPVAPGFTGSLIFHEDGSVTARYGYDCAVRLLYEYERSGVAPEDAETGRRGTSWERYTMKTPNGDICARRGWECVLGRLFCYERSNLTPEQWRERYGTVEENAVQTF
;
A
#
# COMPACT_ATOMS: atom_id res chain seq x y z
N MET A 1 -1.66 -18.84 26.21
CA MET A 1 -1.80 -18.03 24.98
C MET A 1 -1.37 -16.63 25.35
N ARG A 2 -0.36 -16.07 24.67
CA ARG A 2 -0.03 -14.65 24.81
C ARG A 2 -1.06 -13.90 23.99
N ASP A 3 -1.88 -13.09 24.64
CA ASP A 3 -2.61 -12.01 23.98
C ASP A 3 -1.56 -10.99 23.55
N ASP A 4 -1.06 -11.14 22.33
CA ASP A 4 -0.35 -10.04 21.68
C ASP A 4 -1.35 -8.88 21.57
N PRO A 5 -1.03 -7.68 22.08
CA PRO A 5 -1.91 -6.55 21.93
C PRO A 5 -2.09 -6.30 20.44
N VAL A 6 -3.34 -6.38 19.96
CA VAL A 6 -3.70 -5.84 18.64
C VAL A 6 -3.16 -4.42 18.61
N ALA A 7 -2.13 -4.20 17.80
CA ALA A 7 -1.58 -2.88 17.56
C ALA A 7 -2.77 -1.94 17.27
N PRO A 8 -2.80 -0.71 17.84
CA PRO A 8 -3.95 0.19 17.76
C PRO A 8 -4.52 0.18 16.33
N GLY A 9 -5.81 -0.18 16.28
CA GLY A 9 -6.41 -0.93 15.20
C GLY A 9 -6.17 -0.36 13.81
N PHE A 10 -5.52 -1.16 12.97
CA PHE A 10 -5.50 -0.95 11.53
C PHE A 10 -6.95 -0.74 11.05
N THR A 11 -7.23 0.47 10.60
CA THR A 11 -8.54 0.86 10.13
C THR A 11 -8.46 0.99 8.62
N GLY A 12 -8.96 -0.02 7.91
CA GLY A 12 -8.93 -0.04 6.45
C GLY A 12 -9.63 1.18 5.84
N SER A 13 -9.04 1.70 4.77
CA SER A 13 -9.52 2.89 4.06
C SER A 13 -10.56 2.55 3.00
N LEU A 14 -10.91 1.28 2.86
CA LEU A 14 -11.93 0.79 1.95
C LEU A 14 -13.21 0.41 2.69
N ILE A 15 -14.34 0.65 2.02
CA ILE A 15 -15.67 0.19 2.41
C ILE A 15 -16.17 -0.73 1.30
N PHE A 16 -16.51 -1.97 1.68
CA PHE A 16 -17.12 -2.96 0.81
C PHE A 16 -18.64 -2.91 1.01
N HIS A 17 -19.37 -2.77 -0.08
CA HIS A 17 -20.82 -2.72 -0.07
C HIS A 17 -21.40 -4.10 -0.41
N GLU A 18 -22.66 -4.35 -0.02
CA GLU A 18 -23.34 -5.62 -0.26
C GLU A 18 -23.51 -5.95 -1.75
N ASP A 19 -23.56 -4.92 -2.61
CA ASP A 19 -23.63 -5.06 -4.06
C ASP A 19 -22.28 -5.41 -4.71
N GLY A 20 -21.23 -5.57 -3.91
CA GLY A 20 -19.88 -5.86 -4.36
C GLY A 20 -19.06 -4.64 -4.79
N SER A 21 -19.64 -3.44 -4.74
CA SER A 21 -18.89 -2.20 -5.01
C SER A 21 -17.94 -1.86 -3.85
N VAL A 22 -16.89 -1.11 -4.19
CA VAL A 22 -15.86 -0.67 -3.24
C VAL A 22 -15.72 0.83 -3.30
N THR A 23 -15.66 1.47 -2.14
CA THR A 23 -15.44 2.92 -2.03
C THR A 23 -14.34 3.25 -1.04
N ALA A 24 -13.73 4.42 -1.19
CA ALA A 24 -12.77 4.92 -0.23
C ALA A 24 -13.49 5.62 0.94
N ARG A 25 -13.21 5.16 2.17
CA ARG A 25 -13.78 5.68 3.42
C ARG A 25 -13.60 7.18 3.58
N TYR A 26 -12.44 7.69 3.16
CA TYR A 26 -12.06 9.10 3.32
C TYR A 26 -12.04 9.86 1.98
N GLY A 27 -12.70 9.32 0.94
CA GLY A 27 -12.68 9.87 -0.41
C GLY A 27 -11.51 9.39 -1.27
N TYR A 28 -11.65 9.56 -2.58
CA TYR A 28 -10.72 9.01 -3.56
C TYR A 28 -9.31 9.62 -3.46
N ASP A 29 -9.21 10.94 -3.26
CA ASP A 29 -7.91 11.62 -3.11
C ASP A 29 -7.13 11.10 -1.90
N CYS A 30 -7.82 10.79 -0.80
CA CYS A 30 -7.20 10.17 0.37
C CYS A 30 -6.69 8.75 0.06
N ALA A 31 -7.45 7.96 -0.71
CA ALA A 31 -7.00 6.63 -1.14
C ALA A 31 -5.78 6.71 -2.06
N VAL A 32 -5.71 7.69 -2.96
CA VAL A 32 -4.54 7.92 -3.83
C VAL A 32 -3.31 8.30 -2.99
N ARG A 33 -3.46 9.21 -2.02
CA ARG A 33 -2.37 9.60 -1.12
C ARG A 33 -1.89 8.45 -0.25
N LEU A 34 -2.82 7.66 0.28
CA LEU A 34 -2.47 6.50 1.10
C LEU A 34 -1.77 5.41 0.27
N LEU A 35 -2.27 5.14 -0.94
CA LEU A 35 -1.61 4.21 -1.84
C LEU A 35 -0.18 4.67 -2.13
N TYR A 36 0.03 5.97 -2.41
CA TYR A 36 1.38 6.51 -2.63
C TYR A 36 2.34 6.24 -1.47
N GLU A 37 1.88 6.34 -0.22
CA GLU A 37 2.70 5.99 0.96
C GLU A 37 3.07 4.50 1.01
N TYR A 38 2.16 3.60 0.62
CA TYR A 38 2.51 2.18 0.46
C TYR A 38 3.52 1.96 -0.67
N GLU A 39 3.33 2.58 -1.83
CA GLU A 39 4.22 2.40 -2.99
C GLU A 39 5.64 2.97 -2.76
N ARG A 40 5.80 3.84 -1.77
CA ARG A 40 7.09 4.37 -1.29
C ARG A 40 7.93 3.33 -0.54
N SER A 41 7.32 2.27 0.01
CA SER A 41 8.08 1.15 0.58
C SER A 41 8.89 0.40 -0.48
N GLY A 42 8.42 0.39 -1.73
CA GLY A 42 9.09 -0.28 -2.85
C GLY A 42 8.81 -1.78 -2.95
N VAL A 43 8.25 -2.41 -1.91
CA VAL A 43 7.80 -3.81 -1.97
C VAL A 43 6.33 -3.85 -2.37
N ALA A 44 6.06 -4.57 -3.45
CA ALA A 44 4.70 -4.85 -3.90
C ALA A 44 4.02 -5.88 -2.99
N PRO A 45 2.68 -5.84 -2.84
CA PRO A 45 1.97 -6.81 -2.01
C PRO A 45 2.15 -8.26 -2.51
N GLU A 46 2.20 -8.49 -3.82
CA GLU A 46 2.47 -9.80 -4.42
C GLU A 46 3.86 -10.35 -4.11
N ASP A 47 4.86 -9.47 -4.02
CA ASP A 47 6.24 -9.84 -3.70
C ASP A 47 6.39 -10.13 -2.20
N ALA A 48 5.70 -9.36 -1.35
CA ALA A 48 5.66 -9.57 0.09
C ALA A 48 5.04 -10.93 0.48
N GLU A 49 4.07 -11.42 -0.30
CA GLU A 49 3.40 -12.70 -0.06
C GLU A 49 4.21 -13.90 -0.54
N THR A 50 4.96 -13.73 -1.64
CA THR A 50 5.70 -14.84 -2.27
C THR A 50 7.17 -14.88 -1.88
N GLY A 51 7.68 -13.83 -1.23
CA GLY A 51 9.10 -13.67 -0.92
C GLY A 51 9.98 -13.53 -2.16
N ARG A 52 9.39 -13.46 -3.36
CA ARG A 52 10.10 -13.23 -4.62
C ARG A 52 10.17 -11.73 -4.87
N ARG A 53 11.34 -11.23 -5.25
CA ARG A 53 11.47 -9.85 -5.75
C ARG A 53 11.17 -9.85 -7.24
N GLY A 54 9.94 -9.51 -7.62
CA GLY A 54 9.61 -9.12 -8.98
C GLY A 54 10.34 -7.83 -9.35
N THR A 55 11.23 -7.89 -10.34
CA THR A 55 11.89 -6.70 -10.88
C THR A 55 10.89 -5.88 -11.70
N SER A 56 10.76 -4.61 -11.31
CA SER A 56 9.92 -3.56 -11.93
C SER A 56 8.41 -3.84 -11.96
N TRP A 57 7.72 -3.58 -10.84
CA TRP A 57 6.29 -3.35 -10.87
C TRP A 57 6.00 -1.86 -11.04
N GLU A 58 4.97 -1.52 -11.83
CA GLU A 58 4.62 -0.12 -12.10
C GLU A 58 3.81 0.47 -10.95
N ARG A 59 4.26 1.62 -10.43
CA ARG A 59 3.51 2.42 -9.45
C ARG A 59 2.23 2.99 -10.04
N TYR A 60 1.14 2.88 -9.30
CA TYR A 60 -0.20 3.39 -9.65
C TYR A 60 -0.39 4.83 -9.22
N THR A 61 0.57 5.41 -8.50
CA THR A 61 0.60 6.80 -8.08
C THR A 61 1.88 7.48 -8.53
N MET A 62 1.85 8.81 -8.58
CA MET A 62 3.04 9.63 -8.78
C MET A 62 2.96 10.92 -7.97
N LYS A 63 4.12 11.42 -7.58
CA LYS A 63 4.29 12.78 -7.10
C LYS A 63 4.66 13.68 -8.28
N THR A 64 3.86 14.71 -8.54
CA THR A 64 4.14 15.71 -9.57
C THR A 64 5.32 16.59 -9.13
N PRO A 65 5.95 17.34 -10.05
CA PRO A 65 7.00 18.30 -9.70
C PRO A 65 6.56 19.35 -8.67
N ASN A 66 5.27 19.72 -8.65
CA ASN A 66 4.69 20.67 -7.71
C ASN A 66 4.42 20.06 -6.32
N GLY A 67 4.61 18.75 -6.18
CA GLY A 67 4.44 18.02 -4.93
C GLY A 67 3.09 17.35 -4.76
N ASP A 68 2.14 17.57 -5.68
CA ASP A 68 0.84 16.91 -5.67
C ASP A 68 0.97 15.41 -5.91
N ILE A 69 0.09 14.61 -5.32
CA ILE A 69 0.03 13.17 -5.52
C ILE A 69 -1.17 12.86 -6.42
N CYS A 70 -0.92 12.17 -7.53
CA CYS A 70 -1.94 11.82 -8.52
C CYS A 70 -1.93 10.32 -8.82
N ALA A 71 -3.09 9.78 -9.19
CA ALA A 71 -3.20 8.45 -9.71
C ALA A 71 -2.70 8.38 -11.16
N ARG A 72 -1.97 7.31 -11.50
CA ARG A 72 -1.56 6.95 -12.86
C ARG A 72 -2.52 5.96 -13.51
N ARG A 73 -3.45 5.40 -12.74
CA ARG A 73 -4.44 4.40 -13.14
C ARG A 73 -5.84 4.84 -12.70
N GLY A 74 -6.86 4.20 -13.29
CA GLY A 74 -8.26 4.46 -12.95
C GLY A 74 -8.59 4.08 -11.50
N TRP A 75 -9.76 4.54 -11.04
CA TRP A 75 -10.20 4.40 -9.66
C TRP A 75 -10.22 2.96 -9.14
N GLU A 76 -10.77 2.00 -9.90
CA GLU A 76 -10.80 0.57 -9.62
C GLU A 76 -9.40 0.00 -9.37
N CYS A 77 -8.42 0.39 -10.19
CA CYS A 77 -7.05 -0.06 -10.04
C CYS A 77 -6.42 0.46 -8.75
N VAL A 78 -6.68 1.72 -8.39
CA VAL A 78 -6.19 2.33 -7.14
C VAL A 78 -6.80 1.63 -5.93
N LEU A 79 -8.12 1.46 -5.89
CA LEU A 79 -8.80 0.81 -4.77
C LEU A 79 -8.41 -0.66 -4.65
N GLY A 80 -8.32 -1.38 -5.76
CA GLY A 80 -7.87 -2.77 -5.78
C GLY A 80 -6.42 -2.93 -5.31
N ARG A 81 -5.53 -2.01 -5.70
CA ARG A 81 -4.13 -2.05 -5.25
C ARG A 81 -4.01 -1.75 -3.77
N LEU A 82 -4.74 -0.73 -3.30
CA LEU A 82 -4.80 -0.39 -1.89
C LEU A 82 -5.31 -1.59 -1.07
N PHE A 83 -6.36 -2.27 -1.53
CA PHE A 83 -6.87 -3.48 -0.89
C PHE A 83 -5.80 -4.55 -0.70
N CYS A 84 -4.95 -4.79 -1.71
CA CYS A 84 -3.87 -5.77 -1.59
C CYS A 84 -2.89 -5.43 -0.46
N TYR A 85 -2.57 -4.15 -0.25
CA TYR A 85 -1.75 -3.72 0.89
C TYR A 85 -2.50 -3.88 2.22
N GLU A 86 -3.74 -3.39 2.29
CA GLU A 86 -4.55 -3.40 3.52
C GLU A 86 -4.89 -4.81 4.02
N ARG A 87 -4.85 -5.83 3.14
CA ARG A 87 -5.03 -7.25 3.50
C ARG A 87 -4.01 -7.75 4.52
N SER A 88 -2.86 -7.09 4.61
CA SER A 88 -1.83 -7.42 5.62
C SER A 88 -2.13 -6.89 7.02
N ASN A 89 -3.15 -6.03 7.16
CA ASN A 89 -3.47 -5.29 8.38
C ASN A 89 -2.31 -4.45 8.93
N LEU A 90 -1.44 -3.95 8.04
CA LEU A 90 -0.31 -3.08 8.39
C LEU A 90 -0.57 -1.68 7.87
N THR A 91 -0.25 -0.65 8.66
CA THR A 91 -0.18 0.72 8.15
C THR A 91 0.98 0.88 7.16
N PRO A 92 1.04 1.96 6.36
CA PRO A 92 2.18 2.22 5.48
C PRO A 92 3.53 2.22 6.21
N GLU A 93 3.58 2.76 7.43
CA GLU A 93 4.78 2.78 8.26
C GLU A 93 5.19 1.37 8.68
N GLN A 94 4.24 0.56 9.15
CA GLN A 94 4.50 -0.83 9.55
C GLN A 94 4.87 -1.71 8.36
N TRP A 95 4.25 -1.47 7.21
CA TRP A 95 4.60 -2.14 5.96
C TRP A 95 6.04 -1.83 5.55
N ARG A 96 6.43 -0.55 5.60
CA ARG A 96 7.80 -0.11 5.33
C ARG A 96 8.80 -0.68 6.34
N GLU A 97 8.48 -0.71 7.63
CA GLU A 97 9.34 -1.29 8.66
C GLU A 97 9.55 -2.79 8.42
N ARG A 98 8.50 -3.50 8.01
CA ARG A 98 8.54 -4.96 7.82
C ARG A 98 9.24 -5.38 6.53
N TYR A 99 9.04 -4.65 5.45
CA TYR A 99 9.50 -5.05 4.10
C TYR A 99 10.61 -4.15 3.53
N GLY A 100 10.95 -3.06 4.23
CA GLY A 100 12.04 -2.13 3.90
C GLY A 100 11.64 -1.03 2.91
N THR A 101 12.61 -0.17 2.61
CA THR A 101 12.57 0.83 1.55
C THR A 101 13.42 0.40 0.35
N VAL A 102 13.21 0.99 -0.84
CA VAL A 102 14.10 0.76 -2.01
C VAL A 102 15.55 1.11 -1.68
N GLU A 103 15.80 2.09 -0.80
CA GLU A 103 17.15 2.54 -0.46
C GLU A 103 17.88 1.60 0.52
N GLU A 104 17.21 1.06 1.55
CA GLU A 104 17.84 0.09 2.47
C GLU A 104 18.13 -1.27 1.80
N ASN A 105 17.29 -1.64 0.84
CA ASN A 105 17.42 -2.89 0.10
C ASN A 105 18.47 -2.86 -1.03
N ALA A 106 19.05 -1.69 -1.32
CA ALA A 106 20.16 -1.51 -2.24
C ALA A 106 21.53 -1.72 -1.57
N VAL A 107 21.59 -1.79 -0.22
CA VAL A 107 22.85 -1.88 0.55
C VAL A 107 23.24 -3.32 0.91
N GLN A 108 22.45 -4.34 0.52
CA GLN A 108 22.95 -5.72 0.51
C GLN A 108 23.53 -6.05 -0.86
N THR A 109 24.67 -5.43 -1.15
CA THR A 109 25.61 -5.94 -2.16
C THR A 109 26.47 -7.00 -1.45
N PHE A 110 26.60 -8.15 -2.09
CA PHE A 110 27.34 -9.35 -1.63
C PHE A 110 28.75 -9.06 -1.10
#